data_AF-A0A7U2MN78-F1
#
_entry.id   AF-A0A7U2MN78-F1
#
_cell.length_a   1.000
_cell.length_b   1.000
_cell.length_c   1.000
_cell.angle_alpha   90.00
_cell.angle_beta   90.00
_cell.angle_gamma   90.00
#
_symmetry.space_group_name_H-M   'P 1'
#
loop_
_entity.id
_entity.type
_entity.pdbx_description
1 polymer ?
#
loop_
_entity_poly.entity_id
_entity_poly.type
_entity_poly.pdbx_seq_one_letter_code
_entity_poly.pdbx_strand_id
1 'polypeptide(L)'
;MVYRPRISKGCGNCRTRRIKVLTCNTPSSLQSWAQHVRGAAALIEMRGAEQIKWIVGMRMFTHLRVQIVSTNRTVLEAFITTDTPLVDLVAHVARLLSQARMNLASDTVSSAATIDRYLLRWKHSLPPRWIYQTIRGPVSNRSPSHLKFYYTQVYHVYPDLWACNIWNFYRSARILLNQLILNTAEISYQAEHVQIRETVAQLATEIAESVPFALRLVDNRATEVPSLDHCLGGFTILWPLYVAANTSPLGSTLREWVVERLETIGNDMGIGQAQFMARTIRNTSAPVP
;
A
#
# COMPACT_ATOMS: atom_id res chain seq x y z
N MET A 1 44.20 15.72 -0.55
CA MET A 1 43.77 15.09 0.72
C MET A 1 42.51 14.29 0.43
N VAL A 2 42.62 12.97 0.23
CA VAL A 2 41.50 12.12 -0.21
C VAL A 2 40.81 11.54 1.03
N TYR A 3 39.58 11.93 1.28
CA TYR A 3 38.76 11.38 2.36
C TYR A 3 38.33 9.95 1.99
N ARG A 4 38.93 8.95 2.65
CA ARG A 4 38.44 7.56 2.63
C ARG A 4 37.50 7.35 3.83
N PRO A 5 36.21 7.05 3.64
CA PRO A 5 35.34 6.70 4.75
C PRO A 5 35.77 5.34 5.31
N ARG A 6 36.08 5.27 6.61
CA ARG A 6 36.20 3.98 7.31
C ARG A 6 34.84 3.29 7.28
N ILE A 7 34.76 2.14 6.62
CA ILE A 7 33.63 1.22 6.74
C ILE A 7 33.57 0.79 8.21
N SER A 8 32.61 1.32 8.96
CA SER A 8 32.34 0.79 10.30
C SER A 8 31.85 -0.64 10.16
N LYS A 9 32.53 -1.58 10.83
CA LYS A 9 32.04 -2.95 10.95
C LYS A 9 30.76 -2.91 11.78
N GLY A 10 29.62 -2.76 11.13
CA GLY A 10 28.32 -2.85 11.78
C GLY A 10 28.21 -4.17 12.55
N CYS A 11 27.84 -4.07 13.83
CA CYS A 11 27.60 -5.17 14.75
C CYS A 11 26.74 -6.26 14.09
N GLY A 12 27.09 -7.55 14.29
CA GLY A 12 26.37 -8.70 13.73
C GLY A 12 24.86 -8.67 13.99
N ASN A 13 24.43 -8.08 15.11
CA ASN A 13 23.03 -7.88 15.48
C ASN A 13 22.26 -6.87 14.59
N CYS A 14 22.94 -5.91 13.97
CA CYS A 14 22.30 -4.96 13.05
C CYS A 14 22.06 -5.57 11.65
N ARG A 15 22.89 -6.53 11.22
CA ARG A 15 22.68 -7.27 9.97
C ARG A 15 21.52 -8.27 10.08
N THR A 16 21.44 -9.00 11.19
CA THR A 16 20.31 -9.91 11.46
C THR A 16 18.98 -9.17 11.65
N ARG A 17 18.97 -7.97 12.22
CA ARG A 17 17.75 -7.14 12.33
C ARG A 17 17.23 -6.63 10.99
N ARG A 18 18.10 -6.24 10.06
CA ARG A 18 17.70 -5.84 8.69
C ARG A 18 17.02 -6.99 7.93
N ILE A 19 17.52 -8.22 8.09
CA ILE A 19 16.93 -9.42 7.48
C ILE A 19 15.58 -9.74 8.14
N LYS A 20 15.48 -9.64 9.48
CA LYS A 20 14.22 -9.88 10.22
C LYS A 20 13.07 -8.97 9.80
N VAL A 21 13.34 -7.74 9.36
CA VAL A 21 12.28 -6.79 8.92
C VAL A 21 11.55 -7.29 7.68
N LEU A 22 12.24 -7.96 6.76
CA LEU A 22 11.65 -8.53 5.56
C LEU A 22 11.07 -9.92 5.81
N THR A 23 11.66 -10.74 6.69
CA THR A 23 11.26 -12.14 6.91
C THR A 23 10.17 -12.35 7.98
N CYS A 24 9.51 -11.30 8.48
CA CYS A 24 8.50 -11.41 9.55
C CYS A 24 7.32 -12.31 9.17
N ASN A 25 7.31 -13.55 9.66
CA ASN A 25 6.27 -14.56 9.37
C ASN A 25 5.60 -15.14 10.64
N THR A 26 5.91 -14.62 11.83
CA THR A 26 5.34 -15.03 13.13
C THR A 26 4.84 -13.83 13.97
N PRO A 27 3.88 -14.02 14.90
CA PRO A 27 3.38 -12.94 15.78
C PRO A 27 4.48 -12.25 16.60
N SER A 28 5.49 -13.00 17.09
CA SER A 28 6.64 -12.45 17.81
C SER A 28 7.56 -11.61 16.91
N SER A 29 7.73 -12.01 15.64
CA SER A 29 8.48 -11.22 14.66
C SER A 29 7.77 -9.93 14.28
N LEU A 30 6.43 -9.94 14.21
CA LEU A 30 5.61 -8.73 14.02
C LEU A 30 5.75 -7.75 15.19
N GLN A 31 5.83 -8.24 16.44
CA GLN A 31 6.09 -7.39 17.60
C GLN A 31 7.50 -6.78 17.54
N SER A 32 8.51 -7.55 17.14
CA SER A 32 9.88 -7.04 16.93
C SER A 32 9.95 -6.00 15.81
N TRP A 33 9.16 -6.19 14.74
CA TRP A 33 9.02 -5.25 13.65
C TRP A 33 8.24 -3.99 14.07
N ALA A 34 7.20 -4.10 14.87
CA ALA A 34 6.49 -2.96 15.43
C ALA A 34 7.42 -2.09 16.30
N GLN A 35 8.31 -2.72 17.07
CA GLN A 35 9.36 -1.99 17.80
C GLN A 35 10.39 -1.34 16.86
N HIS A 36 10.72 -1.97 15.74
CA HIS A 36 11.60 -1.37 14.72
C HIS A 36 10.96 -0.13 14.09
N VAL A 37 9.68 -0.21 13.74
CA VAL A 37 8.90 0.90 13.18
C VAL A 37 8.78 2.05 14.18
N ARG A 38 8.50 1.75 15.46
CA ARG A 38 8.52 2.76 16.54
C ARG A 38 9.89 3.41 16.70
N GLY A 39 10.96 2.62 16.73
CA GLY A 39 12.33 3.15 16.82
C GLY A 39 12.70 4.03 15.62
N ALA A 40 12.21 3.68 14.43
CA ALA A 40 12.44 4.47 13.24
C ALA A 40 11.56 5.74 13.18
N ALA A 41 10.34 5.71 13.76
CA ALA A 41 9.51 6.89 13.95
C ALA A 41 10.19 7.90 14.90
N ALA A 42 10.77 7.41 16.01
CA ALA A 42 11.58 8.23 16.92
C ALA A 42 12.82 8.82 16.23
N LEU A 43 13.49 8.07 15.34
CA LEU A 43 14.61 8.58 14.54
C LEU A 43 14.18 9.69 13.56
N ILE A 44 12.98 9.59 13.00
CA ILE A 44 12.41 10.65 12.16
C ILE A 44 12.13 11.90 12.98
N GLU A 45 11.51 11.76 14.15
CA GLU A 45 11.23 12.86 15.07
C GLU A 45 12.53 13.57 15.48
N MET A 46 13.57 12.82 15.86
CA MET A 46 14.88 13.37 16.22
C MET A 46 15.60 14.08 15.07
N ARG A 47 15.37 13.66 13.82
CA ARG A 47 15.95 14.30 12.63
C ARG A 47 15.24 15.61 12.24
N GLY A 48 14.03 15.84 12.75
CA GLY A 48 13.26 17.05 12.52
C GLY A 48 12.76 17.23 11.07
N ALA A 49 12.05 18.32 10.82
CA ALA A 49 11.44 18.63 9.51
C ALA A 49 12.48 18.94 8.41
N GLU A 50 13.72 19.28 8.78
CA GLU A 50 14.79 19.63 7.84
C GLU A 50 15.17 18.50 6.88
N GLN A 51 14.97 17.24 7.26
CA GLN A 51 15.25 16.08 6.39
C GLN A 51 14.37 16.05 5.13
N ILE A 52 13.21 16.72 5.17
CA ILE A 52 12.20 16.73 4.12
C ILE A 52 12.62 17.61 2.94
N LYS A 53 13.53 18.57 3.18
CA LYS A 53 14.13 19.40 2.13
C LYS A 53 14.97 18.59 1.14
N TRP A 54 15.40 17.39 1.53
CA TRP A 54 16.24 16.51 0.73
C TRP A 54 15.45 15.33 0.19
N ILE A 55 15.59 15.04 -1.10
CA ILE A 55 14.86 13.95 -1.76
C ILE A 55 15.06 12.59 -1.08
N VAL A 56 16.25 12.33 -0.52
CA VAL A 56 16.55 11.09 0.22
C VAL A 56 15.85 11.07 1.57
N GLY A 57 15.82 12.20 2.30
CA GLY A 57 15.15 12.29 3.59
C GLY A 57 13.63 12.22 3.44
N MET A 58 13.06 12.86 2.41
CA MET A 58 11.63 12.72 2.07
C MET A 58 11.25 11.28 1.69
N ARG A 59 12.10 10.59 0.92
CA ARG A 59 11.90 9.18 0.57
C ARG A 59 11.99 8.25 1.78
N MET A 60 12.96 8.46 2.68
CA MET A 60 13.07 7.70 3.93
C MET A 60 11.88 7.97 4.86
N PHE A 61 11.53 9.24 5.05
CA PHE A 61 10.40 9.68 5.86
C PHE A 61 9.11 9.02 5.37
N THR A 62 8.84 9.10 4.08
CA THR A 62 7.59 8.57 3.53
C THR A 62 7.61 7.04 3.47
N HIS A 63 8.73 6.39 3.17
CA HIS A 63 8.84 4.93 3.23
C HIS A 63 8.52 4.39 4.63
N LEU A 64 9.00 5.07 5.68
CA LEU A 64 8.67 4.68 7.05
C LEU A 64 7.19 4.92 7.40
N ARG A 65 6.61 6.01 6.88
CA ARG A 65 5.17 6.32 7.04
C ARG A 65 4.28 5.27 6.39
N VAL A 66 4.66 4.78 5.22
CA VAL A 66 3.96 3.69 4.52
C VAL A 66 4.03 2.39 5.33
N GLN A 67 5.18 2.11 5.97
CA GLN A 67 5.30 0.99 6.90
C GLN A 67 4.37 1.15 8.12
N ILE A 68 4.29 2.34 8.71
CA ILE A 68 3.42 2.62 9.87
C ILE A 68 1.93 2.44 9.53
N VAL A 69 1.49 2.90 8.35
CA VAL A 69 0.10 2.79 7.89
C VAL A 69 -0.32 1.32 7.68
N SER A 70 0.61 0.46 7.24
CA SER A 70 0.33 -0.94 6.92
C SER A 70 0.03 -1.87 8.11
N THR A 71 0.24 -1.43 9.36
CA THR A 71 0.11 -2.30 10.56
C THR A 71 -0.81 -1.81 11.67
N ASN A 72 -1.42 -0.63 11.49
CA ASN A 72 -2.53 -0.10 12.27
C ASN A 72 -2.23 0.35 13.73
N ARG A 73 -3.03 1.34 14.17
CA ARG A 73 -3.15 1.99 15.50
C ARG A 73 -2.02 2.96 15.90
N THR A 74 -2.41 4.25 16.00
CA THR A 74 -1.71 5.35 16.70
C THR A 74 -0.28 5.65 16.25
N VAL A 75 -0.10 6.47 15.21
CA VAL A 75 0.78 7.66 15.20
C VAL A 75 0.35 8.53 14.02
N LEU A 76 -0.75 9.27 14.21
CA LEU A 76 -1.25 10.19 13.20
C LEU A 76 -0.90 11.66 13.47
N GLU A 77 -0.07 11.90 14.48
CA GLU A 77 0.19 13.26 14.98
C GLU A 77 1.47 13.90 14.41
N ALA A 78 2.34 13.13 13.75
CA ALA A 78 3.57 13.68 13.18
C ALA A 78 3.46 14.02 11.67
N PHE A 79 2.23 14.17 11.14
CA PHE A 79 1.95 14.36 9.70
C PHE A 79 2.22 15.77 9.16
N ILE A 80 2.54 16.75 9.99
CA ILE A 80 2.69 18.14 9.54
C ILE A 80 4.12 18.34 9.02
N THR A 81 4.30 18.27 7.70
CA THR A 81 5.19 19.12 6.85
C THR A 81 5.49 18.43 5.51
N THR A 82 4.55 18.49 4.55
CA THR A 82 4.85 18.53 3.10
C THR A 82 3.56 18.79 2.31
N ASP A 83 3.60 19.73 1.38
CA ASP A 83 2.52 20.13 0.47
C ASP A 83 2.10 19.01 -0.50
N THR A 84 1.52 17.93 0.01
CA THR A 84 0.77 16.98 -0.81
C THR A 84 -0.58 16.73 -0.15
N PRO A 85 -1.67 17.32 -0.68
CA PRO A 85 -3.01 17.21 -0.10
C PRO A 85 -3.48 15.75 0.12
N LEU A 86 -2.94 14.78 -0.63
CA LEU A 86 -3.26 13.36 -0.44
C LEU A 86 -2.78 12.83 0.91
N VAL A 87 -1.60 13.22 1.40
CA VAL A 87 -1.06 12.71 2.66
C VAL A 87 -1.97 13.11 3.82
N ASP A 88 -2.44 14.36 3.81
CA ASP A 88 -3.43 14.84 4.77
C ASP A 88 -4.77 14.12 4.62
N LEU A 89 -5.24 13.88 3.39
CA LEU A 89 -6.48 13.14 3.15
C LEU A 89 -6.39 11.70 3.65
N VAL A 90 -5.31 10.99 3.37
CA VAL A 90 -5.06 9.63 3.88
C VAL A 90 -4.99 9.63 5.40
N ALA A 91 -4.43 10.66 6.02
CA ALA A 91 -4.45 10.81 7.46
C ALA A 91 -5.88 10.99 7.99
N HIS A 92 -6.72 11.83 7.36
CA HIS A 92 -8.13 11.96 7.71
C HIS A 92 -8.89 10.63 7.61
N VAL A 93 -8.64 9.84 6.55
CA VAL A 93 -9.21 8.49 6.41
C VAL A 93 -8.83 7.61 7.60
N ALA A 94 -7.55 7.60 7.98
CA ALA A 94 -7.08 6.79 9.10
C ALA A 94 -7.69 7.23 10.45
N ARG A 95 -7.88 8.54 10.70
CA ARG A 95 -8.60 9.04 11.89
C ARG A 95 -10.02 8.51 11.91
N LEU A 96 -10.74 8.68 10.81
CA LEU A 96 -12.15 8.34 10.72
C LEU A 96 -12.35 6.84 10.94
N LEU A 97 -11.55 5.99 10.29
CA LEU A 97 -11.60 4.54 10.50
C LEU A 97 -11.32 4.15 11.95
N SER A 98 -10.37 4.84 12.61
CA SER A 98 -10.08 4.61 14.02
C SER A 98 -11.24 5.02 14.93
N GLN A 99 -11.85 6.18 14.68
CA GLN A 99 -12.98 6.69 15.46
C GLN A 99 -14.22 5.82 15.27
N ALA A 100 -14.53 5.42 14.03
CA ALA A 100 -15.65 4.53 13.71
C ALA A 100 -15.49 3.17 14.43
N ARG A 101 -14.30 2.58 14.39
CA ARG A 101 -14.01 1.32 15.12
C ARG A 101 -14.19 1.43 16.64
N MET A 102 -13.95 2.62 17.20
CA MET A 102 -14.11 2.86 18.64
C MET A 102 -15.55 3.29 19.00
N ASN A 103 -16.48 3.32 18.05
CA ASN A 103 -17.83 3.86 18.19
C ASN A 103 -17.84 5.31 18.70
N LEU A 104 -16.83 6.10 18.32
CA LEU A 104 -16.66 7.50 18.71
C LEU A 104 -17.08 8.48 17.61
N ALA A 105 -17.39 8.01 16.41
CA ALA A 105 -17.78 8.84 15.28
C ALA A 105 -19.32 9.03 15.28
N SER A 106 -19.78 10.28 15.42
CA SER A 106 -21.21 10.63 15.39
C SER A 106 -21.80 10.53 13.98
N ASP A 107 -21.06 10.97 12.96
CA ASP A 107 -21.53 11.10 11.57
C ASP A 107 -20.59 10.39 10.59
N THR A 108 -20.39 9.08 10.80
CA THR A 108 -19.43 8.25 10.04
C THR A 108 -19.67 8.31 8.53
N VAL A 109 -20.92 8.14 8.08
CA VAL A 109 -21.28 8.13 6.65
C VAL A 109 -21.02 9.48 5.99
N SER A 110 -21.49 10.57 6.60
CA SER A 110 -21.31 11.94 6.07
C SER A 110 -19.83 12.35 6.03
N SER A 111 -19.07 12.01 7.08
CA SER A 111 -17.63 12.25 7.13
C SER A 111 -16.90 11.46 6.05
N ALA A 112 -17.24 10.18 5.87
CA ALA A 112 -16.61 9.35 4.85
C ALA A 112 -16.88 9.86 3.43
N ALA A 113 -18.14 10.20 3.13
CA ALA A 113 -18.54 10.77 1.84
C ALA A 113 -17.85 12.12 1.57
N THR A 114 -17.64 12.93 2.62
CA THR A 114 -16.93 14.21 2.49
C THR A 114 -15.46 14.01 2.15
N ILE A 115 -14.77 13.09 2.81
CA ILE A 115 -13.37 12.79 2.50
C ILE A 115 -13.26 12.17 1.08
N ASP A 116 -14.18 11.30 0.67
CA ASP A 116 -14.17 10.71 -0.68
C ASP A 116 -14.30 11.78 -1.77
N ARG A 117 -15.17 12.79 -1.57
CA ARG A 117 -15.28 13.95 -2.47
C ARG A 117 -13.97 14.73 -2.57
N TYR A 118 -13.24 14.92 -1.47
CA TYR A 118 -11.94 15.58 -1.52
C TYR A 118 -10.88 14.74 -2.26
N LEU A 119 -10.89 13.42 -2.08
CA LEU A 119 -10.02 12.51 -2.84
C LEU A 119 -10.34 12.61 -4.35
N LEU A 120 -11.61 12.60 -4.73
CA LEU A 120 -12.03 12.79 -6.13
C LEU A 120 -11.52 14.11 -6.71
N ARG A 121 -11.61 15.22 -5.97
CA ARG A 121 -11.05 16.51 -6.39
C ARG A 121 -9.53 16.45 -6.55
N TRP A 122 -8.84 15.82 -5.60
CA TRP A 122 -7.40 15.65 -5.65
C TRP A 122 -6.94 14.91 -6.92
N LYS A 123 -7.68 13.88 -7.36
CA LYS A 123 -7.41 13.15 -8.61
C LYS A 123 -7.29 14.10 -9.82
N HIS A 124 -8.15 15.12 -9.87
CA HIS A 124 -8.19 16.10 -10.97
C HIS A 124 -7.17 17.24 -10.82
N SER A 125 -6.60 17.46 -9.64
CA SER A 125 -5.60 18.51 -9.40
C SER A 125 -4.16 18.06 -9.65
N LEU A 126 -3.95 16.83 -10.12
CA LEU A 126 -2.62 16.24 -10.25
C LEU A 126 -1.81 16.82 -11.42
N PRO A 127 -0.56 17.27 -11.19
CA PRO A 127 0.36 17.61 -12.27
C PRO A 127 0.65 16.43 -13.22
N PRO A 128 1.04 16.68 -14.48
CA PRO A 128 1.32 15.64 -15.48
C PRO A 128 2.33 14.57 -15.05
N ARG A 129 3.30 14.92 -14.20
CA ARG A 129 4.33 13.99 -13.65
C ARG A 129 3.75 12.84 -12.81
N TRP A 130 2.46 12.90 -12.46
CA TRP A 130 1.78 11.87 -11.70
C TRP A 130 0.79 11.06 -12.55
N ILE A 131 0.56 11.44 -13.80
CA ILE A 131 -0.41 10.77 -14.67
C ILE A 131 0.21 9.46 -15.17
N TYR A 132 -0.53 8.37 -15.01
CA TYR A 132 -0.15 7.06 -15.54
C TYR A 132 -0.84 6.79 -16.88
N GLN A 133 -0.26 5.88 -17.64
CA GLN A 133 -0.86 5.38 -18.88
C GLN A 133 -1.51 4.03 -18.63
N THR A 134 -2.67 3.81 -19.24
CA THR A 134 -3.36 2.50 -19.21
C THR A 134 -3.08 1.78 -20.52
N ILE A 135 -2.42 0.65 -20.44
CA ILE A 135 -2.15 -0.21 -21.60
C ILE A 135 -3.24 -1.27 -21.65
N ARG A 136 -3.87 -1.42 -22.81
CA ARG A 136 -4.94 -2.40 -23.06
C ARG A 136 -4.54 -3.30 -24.20
N GLY A 137 -4.70 -4.60 -24.03
CA GLY A 137 -4.43 -5.58 -25.08
C GLY A 137 -3.75 -6.84 -24.54
N PRO A 138 -3.65 -7.90 -25.36
CA PRO A 138 -3.02 -9.13 -24.94
C PRO A 138 -1.59 -8.89 -24.50
N VAL A 139 -1.25 -9.32 -23.29
CA VAL A 139 0.12 -9.29 -22.77
C VAL A 139 0.89 -10.44 -23.43
N SER A 140 1.39 -10.20 -24.64
CA SER A 140 2.25 -11.13 -25.39
C SER A 140 3.74 -10.88 -25.12
N ASN A 141 4.59 -11.88 -25.37
CA ASN A 141 6.05 -11.76 -25.26
C ASN A 141 6.59 -11.56 -23.83
N ARG A 142 5.95 -12.19 -22.84
CA ARG A 142 6.41 -12.27 -21.45
C ARG A 142 6.58 -13.73 -21.05
N SER A 143 7.55 -14.02 -20.17
CA SER A 143 7.70 -15.35 -19.59
C SER A 143 6.47 -15.75 -18.77
N PRO A 144 6.14 -17.04 -18.64
CA PRO A 144 5.08 -17.51 -17.75
C PRO A 144 5.25 -17.01 -16.30
N SER A 145 6.49 -16.87 -15.85
CA SER A 145 6.84 -16.32 -14.52
C SER A 145 6.48 -14.84 -14.36
N HIS A 146 6.39 -14.06 -15.44
CA HIS A 146 5.94 -12.66 -15.39
C HIS A 146 4.44 -12.54 -15.63
N LEU A 147 3.88 -13.35 -16.54
CA LEU A 147 2.45 -13.33 -16.89
C LEU A 147 1.55 -13.56 -15.68
N LYS A 148 1.97 -14.37 -14.69
CA LYS A 148 1.22 -14.60 -13.44
C LYS A 148 0.88 -13.30 -12.68
N PHE A 149 1.66 -12.22 -12.87
CA PHE A 149 1.46 -10.93 -12.21
C PHE A 149 0.53 -9.95 -12.96
N TYR A 150 -0.02 -10.36 -14.10
CA TYR A 150 -1.03 -9.60 -14.82
C TYR A 150 -2.41 -10.18 -14.48
N TYR A 151 -3.23 -9.43 -13.74
CA TYR A 151 -4.57 -9.88 -13.35
C TYR A 151 -5.55 -9.88 -14.53
N THR A 152 -5.49 -8.83 -15.35
CA THR A 152 -6.29 -8.64 -16.56
C THR A 152 -5.37 -8.43 -17.76
N GLN A 153 -5.95 -8.25 -18.95
CA GLN A 153 -5.24 -7.78 -20.16
C GLN A 153 -5.06 -6.26 -20.17
N VAL A 154 -5.08 -5.65 -18.98
CA VAL A 154 -4.91 -4.22 -18.75
C VAL A 154 -3.86 -4.05 -17.66
N TYR A 155 -2.98 -3.08 -17.84
CA TYR A 155 -2.01 -2.72 -16.80
C TYR A 155 -1.63 -1.24 -16.89
N HIS A 156 -1.14 -0.72 -15.78
CA HIS A 156 -0.76 0.68 -15.65
C HIS A 156 0.75 0.88 -15.78
N VAL A 157 1.16 1.94 -16.48
CA VAL A 157 2.56 2.38 -16.59
C VAL A 157 2.68 3.76 -15.97
N TYR A 158 3.49 3.87 -14.94
CA TYR A 158 3.67 5.12 -14.19
C TYR A 158 5.01 5.78 -14.54
N PRO A 159 5.14 7.10 -14.35
CA PRO A 159 6.42 7.79 -14.53
C PRO A 159 7.53 7.24 -13.61
N ASP A 160 7.17 6.86 -12.39
CA ASP A 160 8.07 6.21 -11.43
C ASP A 160 7.27 5.39 -10.40
N LEU A 161 8.00 4.65 -9.55
CA LEU A 161 7.40 3.89 -8.44
C LEU A 161 6.65 4.79 -7.44
N TRP A 162 7.02 6.06 -7.35
CA TRP A 162 6.40 7.01 -6.44
C TRP A 162 4.98 7.38 -6.87
N ALA A 163 4.80 7.67 -8.16
CA ALA A 163 3.49 7.87 -8.76
C ALA A 163 2.61 6.63 -8.60
N CYS A 164 3.16 5.43 -8.85
CA CYS A 164 2.47 4.16 -8.62
C CYS A 164 1.93 4.06 -7.17
N ASN A 165 2.79 4.31 -6.18
CA ASN A 165 2.41 4.24 -4.77
C ASN A 165 1.33 5.26 -4.40
N ILE A 166 1.45 6.51 -4.87
CA ILE A 166 0.49 7.58 -4.61
C ILE A 166 -0.91 7.24 -5.15
N TRP A 167 -0.99 6.69 -6.36
CA TRP A 167 -2.26 6.20 -6.90
C TRP A 167 -2.85 5.04 -6.10
N ASN A 168 -2.01 4.12 -5.63
CA ASN A 168 -2.48 3.00 -4.83
C ASN A 168 -2.92 3.42 -3.42
N PHE A 169 -2.34 4.48 -2.83
CA PHE A 169 -2.88 5.09 -1.61
C PHE A 169 -4.23 5.73 -1.85
N TYR A 170 -4.38 6.49 -2.93
CA TYR A 170 -5.65 7.07 -3.32
C TYR A 170 -6.74 5.99 -3.49
N ARG A 171 -6.46 4.91 -4.24
CA ARG A 171 -7.40 3.80 -4.45
C ARG A 171 -7.75 3.11 -3.14
N SER A 172 -6.75 2.78 -2.31
CA SER A 172 -6.95 2.12 -1.02
C SER A 172 -7.79 2.99 -0.07
N ALA A 173 -7.52 4.30 0.00
CA ALA A 173 -8.27 5.24 0.81
C ALA A 173 -9.75 5.28 0.41
N ARG A 174 -10.02 5.39 -0.90
CA ARG A 174 -11.39 5.37 -1.41
C ARG A 174 -12.09 4.04 -1.15
N ILE A 175 -11.41 2.90 -1.36
CA ILE A 175 -11.97 1.57 -1.03
C ILE A 175 -12.41 1.52 0.44
N LEU A 176 -11.55 1.94 1.37
CA LEU A 176 -11.85 1.89 2.80
C LEU A 176 -13.00 2.82 3.19
N LEU A 177 -13.07 4.03 2.63
CA LEU A 177 -14.18 4.97 2.87
C LEU A 177 -15.51 4.43 2.34
N ASN A 178 -15.51 3.91 1.12
CA ASN A 178 -16.71 3.36 0.48
C ASN A 178 -17.19 2.10 1.22
N GLN A 179 -16.27 1.26 1.69
CA GLN A 179 -16.62 0.11 2.52
C GLN A 179 -17.19 0.54 3.89
N LEU A 180 -16.62 1.58 4.51
CA LEU A 180 -17.14 2.14 5.76
C LEU A 180 -18.58 2.65 5.59
N ILE A 181 -18.88 3.31 4.47
CA ILE A 181 -20.24 3.74 4.12
C ILE A 181 -21.17 2.53 4.00
N LEU A 182 -20.79 1.50 3.22
CA LEU A 182 -21.60 0.29 3.06
C LEU A 182 -21.88 -0.44 4.37
N ASN A 183 -20.91 -0.46 5.30
CA ASN A 183 -21.04 -1.15 6.59
C ASN A 183 -21.89 -0.36 7.60
N THR A 184 -22.07 0.95 7.39
CA THR A 184 -22.77 1.85 8.33
C THR A 184 -24.16 2.27 7.83
N ALA A 185 -24.39 2.29 6.53
CA ALA A 185 -25.66 2.73 5.95
C ALA A 185 -26.79 1.71 6.15
N GLU A 186 -28.00 2.21 6.45
CA GLU A 186 -29.20 1.38 6.59
C GLU A 186 -29.62 0.72 5.27
N ILE A 187 -30.40 -0.37 5.36
CA ILE A 187 -30.82 -1.23 4.24
C ILE A 187 -31.60 -0.47 3.14
N SER A 188 -32.10 0.74 3.42
CA SER A 188 -32.95 1.55 2.54
C SER A 188 -32.25 2.14 1.30
N TYR A 189 -30.92 2.06 1.18
CA TYR A 189 -30.12 2.70 0.10
C TYR A 189 -29.62 1.74 -0.99
N GLN A 190 -30.43 0.75 -1.39
CA GLN A 190 -29.98 -0.34 -2.28
C GLN A 190 -29.33 0.10 -3.60
N ALA A 191 -29.85 1.13 -4.28
CA ALA A 191 -29.28 1.61 -5.55
C ALA A 191 -27.91 2.28 -5.36
N GLU A 192 -27.76 3.11 -4.33
CA GLU A 192 -26.47 3.73 -3.98
C GLU A 192 -25.45 2.66 -3.55
N HIS A 193 -25.90 1.61 -2.85
CA HIS A 193 -25.04 0.49 -2.46
C HIS A 193 -24.49 -0.29 -3.67
N VAL A 194 -25.24 -0.42 -4.75
CA VAL A 194 -24.75 -1.03 -6.00
C VAL A 194 -23.61 -0.20 -6.58
N GLN A 195 -23.80 1.11 -6.74
CA GLN A 195 -22.79 2.00 -7.29
C GLN A 195 -21.51 2.05 -6.43
N ILE A 196 -21.66 2.04 -5.10
CA ILE A 196 -20.52 2.02 -4.18
C ILE A 196 -19.75 0.69 -4.31
N ARG A 197 -20.44 -0.45 -4.43
CA ARG A 197 -19.81 -1.76 -4.64
C ARG A 197 -19.07 -1.83 -5.97
N GLU A 198 -19.65 -1.30 -7.04
CA GLU A 198 -18.99 -1.21 -8.35
C GLU A 198 -17.72 -0.36 -8.27
N THR A 199 -17.78 0.78 -7.57
CA THR A 199 -16.62 1.65 -7.35
C THR A 199 -15.50 0.91 -6.59
N VAL A 200 -15.84 0.18 -5.53
CA VAL A 200 -14.87 -0.64 -4.77
C VAL A 200 -14.24 -1.71 -5.66
N ALA A 201 -15.05 -2.45 -6.42
CA ALA A 201 -14.58 -3.51 -7.31
C ALA A 201 -13.66 -2.96 -8.42
N GLN A 202 -14.01 -1.81 -9.00
CA GLN A 202 -13.18 -1.13 -9.99
C GLN A 202 -11.83 -0.72 -9.38
N LEU A 203 -11.82 -0.03 -8.25
CA LEU A 203 -10.58 0.42 -7.61
C LEU A 203 -9.68 -0.74 -7.19
N ALA A 204 -10.28 -1.84 -6.71
CA ALA A 204 -9.56 -3.07 -6.36
C ALA A 204 -8.90 -3.71 -7.59
N THR A 205 -9.60 -3.73 -8.73
CA THR A 205 -9.04 -4.17 -10.01
C THR A 205 -7.89 -3.28 -10.47
N GLU A 206 -8.06 -1.95 -10.40
CA GLU A 206 -7.00 -1.01 -10.79
C GLU A 206 -5.73 -1.12 -9.92
N ILE A 207 -5.85 -1.54 -8.66
CA ILE A 207 -4.70 -1.88 -7.80
C ILE A 207 -3.97 -3.10 -8.38
N ALA A 208 -4.69 -4.16 -8.73
CA ALA A 208 -4.10 -5.35 -9.35
C ALA A 208 -3.42 -5.03 -10.70
N GLU A 209 -4.00 -4.14 -11.50
CA GLU A 209 -3.45 -3.65 -12.76
C GLU A 209 -2.18 -2.80 -12.60
N SER A 210 -1.90 -2.30 -11.38
CA SER A 210 -0.65 -1.61 -11.05
C SER A 210 0.50 -2.55 -10.69
N VAL A 211 0.21 -3.83 -10.38
CA VAL A 211 1.19 -4.82 -9.90
C VAL A 211 2.32 -5.05 -10.91
N PRO A 212 2.07 -5.22 -12.22
CA PRO A 212 3.15 -5.41 -13.18
C PRO A 212 4.19 -4.29 -13.14
N PHE A 213 3.74 -3.04 -13.03
CA PHE A 213 4.65 -1.90 -12.95
C PHE A 213 5.37 -1.82 -11.60
N ALA A 214 4.65 -2.02 -10.49
CA ALA A 214 5.24 -2.01 -9.15
C ALA A 214 6.38 -3.03 -9.05
N LEU A 215 6.22 -4.19 -9.67
CA LEU A 215 7.22 -5.26 -9.73
C LEU A 215 8.22 -5.11 -10.89
N ARG A 216 8.26 -3.97 -11.60
CA ARG A 216 9.18 -3.70 -12.73
C ARG A 216 9.07 -4.72 -13.89
N LEU A 217 7.92 -5.35 -14.07
CA LEU A 217 7.66 -6.37 -15.11
C LEU A 217 7.19 -5.77 -16.44
N VAL A 218 6.96 -4.46 -16.47
CA VAL A 218 6.54 -3.73 -17.69
C VAL A 218 7.73 -3.40 -18.59
N ASP A 219 8.92 -3.20 -18.01
CA ASP A 219 10.12 -2.86 -18.77
C ASP A 219 10.66 -4.11 -19.50
N ASN A 220 11.01 -3.98 -20.79
CA ASN A 220 11.60 -5.07 -21.59
C ASN A 220 12.98 -5.56 -21.10
N ARG A 221 13.52 -4.96 -20.03
CA ARG A 221 14.77 -5.33 -19.38
C ARG A 221 14.58 -6.11 -18.08
N ALA A 222 13.38 -6.65 -17.85
CA ALA A 222 13.09 -7.45 -16.65
C ALA A 222 14.15 -8.56 -16.49
N THR A 223 15.00 -8.40 -15.48
CA THR A 223 16.03 -9.37 -15.11
C THR A 223 15.36 -10.52 -14.36
N GLU A 224 15.74 -11.76 -14.64
CA GLU A 224 15.20 -12.94 -13.94
C GLU A 224 15.46 -12.92 -12.43
N VAL A 225 16.45 -12.13 -11.97
CA VAL A 225 16.77 -11.94 -10.57
C VAL A 225 16.11 -10.67 -10.03
N PRO A 226 15.39 -10.73 -8.88
CA PRO A 226 14.83 -9.55 -8.23
C PRO A 226 15.92 -8.55 -7.83
N SER A 227 15.87 -7.34 -8.39
CA SER A 227 16.70 -6.21 -7.95
C SER A 227 16.13 -5.55 -6.69
N LEU A 228 16.91 -4.67 -6.04
CA LEU A 228 16.44 -3.90 -4.87
C LEU A 228 15.15 -3.11 -5.15
N ASP A 229 15.02 -2.57 -6.36
CA ASP A 229 13.82 -1.86 -6.81
C ASP A 229 12.61 -2.78 -6.94
N HIS A 230 12.81 -4.05 -7.34
CA HIS A 230 11.75 -5.05 -7.37
C HIS A 230 11.24 -5.31 -5.94
N CYS A 231 12.15 -5.55 -4.99
CA CYS A 231 11.77 -5.80 -3.60
C CYS A 231 11.08 -4.59 -2.97
N LEU A 232 11.51 -3.37 -3.31
CA LEU A 232 10.86 -2.15 -2.83
C LEU A 232 9.41 -2.04 -3.34
N GLY A 233 9.19 -2.26 -4.64
CA GLY A 233 7.85 -2.23 -5.22
C GLY A 233 6.96 -3.38 -4.75
N GLY A 234 7.53 -4.59 -4.62
CA GLY A 234 6.87 -5.76 -4.04
C GLY A 234 6.47 -5.55 -2.59
N PHE A 235 7.27 -4.82 -1.82
CA PHE A 235 6.93 -4.44 -0.45
C PHE A 235 5.83 -3.36 -0.40
N THR A 236 5.90 -2.32 -1.22
CA THR A 236 4.92 -1.21 -1.17
C THR A 236 3.54 -1.60 -1.70
N ILE A 237 3.44 -2.60 -2.57
CA ILE A 237 2.16 -3.06 -3.15
C ILE A 237 1.40 -4.03 -2.23
N LEU A 238 2.03 -4.59 -1.19
CA LEU A 238 1.39 -5.57 -0.29
C LEU A 238 0.11 -5.05 0.35
N TRP A 239 0.16 -3.85 0.94
CA TRP A 239 -0.98 -3.27 1.65
C TRP A 239 -2.15 -2.93 0.71
N PRO A 240 -1.93 -2.25 -0.44
CA PRO A 240 -2.99 -2.05 -1.43
C PRO A 240 -3.64 -3.37 -1.88
N LEU A 241 -2.85 -4.41 -2.14
CA LEU A 241 -3.37 -5.73 -2.50
C LEU A 241 -4.20 -6.34 -1.36
N TYR A 242 -3.71 -6.23 -0.12
CA TYR A 242 -4.45 -6.69 1.06
C TYR A 242 -5.81 -5.97 1.19
N VAL A 243 -5.87 -4.66 0.98
CA VAL A 243 -7.12 -3.88 0.99
C VAL A 243 -8.07 -4.36 -0.13
N ALA A 244 -7.55 -4.53 -1.35
CA ALA A 244 -8.33 -5.03 -2.48
C ALA A 244 -8.94 -6.43 -2.21
N ALA A 245 -8.15 -7.35 -1.65
CA ALA A 245 -8.60 -8.71 -1.38
C ALA A 245 -9.63 -8.79 -0.24
N ASN A 246 -9.48 -8.00 0.83
CA ASN A 246 -10.39 -8.04 1.97
C ASN A 246 -11.75 -7.41 1.70
N THR A 247 -11.83 -6.52 0.71
CA THR A 247 -13.08 -5.90 0.26
C THR A 247 -13.75 -6.64 -0.89
N SER A 248 -13.03 -7.58 -1.52
CA SER A 248 -13.56 -8.45 -2.56
C SER A 248 -14.40 -9.59 -1.96
N PRO A 249 -15.49 -10.01 -2.63
CA PRO A 249 -16.30 -11.15 -2.19
C PRO A 249 -15.48 -12.42 -1.99
N LEU A 250 -15.92 -13.27 -1.07
CA LEU A 250 -15.30 -14.59 -0.83
C LEU A 250 -15.34 -15.42 -2.12
N GLY A 251 -14.21 -16.06 -2.45
CA GLY A 251 -14.07 -16.88 -3.66
C GLY A 251 -14.03 -16.10 -4.98
N SER A 252 -14.01 -14.77 -4.94
CA SER A 252 -13.86 -13.98 -6.17
C SER A 252 -12.48 -14.18 -6.81
N THR A 253 -12.43 -14.10 -8.14
CA THR A 253 -11.20 -14.27 -8.93
C THR A 253 -10.10 -13.30 -8.49
N LEU A 254 -10.45 -12.04 -8.19
CA LEU A 254 -9.49 -11.04 -7.72
C LEU A 254 -8.92 -11.44 -6.37
N ARG A 255 -9.76 -11.88 -5.43
CA ARG A 255 -9.32 -12.25 -4.08
C ARG A 255 -8.34 -13.42 -4.11
N GLU A 256 -8.69 -14.48 -4.84
CA GLU A 256 -7.82 -15.66 -4.98
C GLU A 256 -6.51 -15.30 -5.69
N TRP A 257 -6.61 -14.54 -6.79
CA TRP A 257 -5.42 -14.06 -7.50
C TRP A 257 -4.49 -13.26 -6.58
N VAL A 258 -5.02 -12.31 -5.79
CA VAL A 258 -4.23 -11.51 -4.86
C VAL A 258 -3.53 -12.40 -3.82
N VAL A 259 -4.25 -13.37 -3.24
CA VAL A 259 -3.67 -14.31 -2.27
C VAL A 259 -2.45 -15.02 -2.86
N GLU A 260 -2.58 -15.59 -4.06
CA GLU A 260 -1.46 -16.25 -4.72
C GLU A 260 -0.30 -15.28 -5.04
N ARG A 261 -0.59 -14.03 -5.42
CA ARG A 261 0.45 -13.02 -5.68
C ARG A 261 1.19 -12.62 -4.42
N LEU A 262 0.50 -12.47 -3.29
CA LEU A 262 1.13 -12.21 -1.99
C LEU A 262 2.04 -13.38 -1.58
N GLU A 263 1.62 -14.62 -1.80
CA GLU A 263 2.49 -15.78 -1.55
C GLU A 263 3.71 -15.82 -2.45
N THR A 264 3.50 -15.54 -3.74
CA THR A 264 4.56 -15.46 -4.73
C THR A 264 5.58 -14.38 -4.35
N ILE A 265 5.12 -13.18 -4.02
CA ILE A 265 6.00 -12.08 -3.55
C ILE A 265 6.75 -12.51 -2.29
N GLY A 266 6.09 -13.17 -1.35
CA GLY A 266 6.72 -13.64 -0.12
C GLY A 266 7.81 -14.68 -0.36
N ASN A 267 7.57 -15.63 -1.26
CA ASN A 267 8.50 -16.70 -1.60
C ASN A 267 9.65 -16.22 -2.47
N ASP A 268 9.35 -15.50 -3.56
CA ASP A 268 10.33 -15.08 -4.58
C ASP A 268 11.21 -13.91 -4.07
N MET A 269 10.66 -13.05 -3.20
CA MET A 269 11.36 -11.85 -2.71
C MET A 269 11.78 -11.92 -1.22
N GLY A 270 11.44 -13.01 -0.53
CA GLY A 270 11.75 -13.19 0.89
C GLY A 270 10.99 -12.23 1.83
N ILE A 271 9.81 -11.76 1.41
CA ILE A 271 8.99 -10.81 2.18
C ILE A 271 7.93 -11.58 3.01
N GLY A 272 8.29 -11.97 4.23
CA GLY A 272 7.44 -12.72 5.16
C GLY A 272 6.11 -12.04 5.49
N GLN A 273 6.04 -10.70 5.46
CA GLN A 273 4.77 -9.98 5.63
C GLN A 273 3.74 -10.36 4.56
N ALA A 274 4.17 -10.60 3.33
CA ALA A 274 3.29 -11.00 2.24
C ALA A 274 2.67 -12.38 2.51
N GLN A 275 3.46 -13.33 3.04
CA GLN A 275 2.97 -14.64 3.46
C GLN A 275 1.95 -14.54 4.61
N PHE A 276 2.22 -13.66 5.59
CA PHE A 276 1.28 -13.42 6.69
C PHE A 276 -0.05 -12.83 6.20
N MET A 277 0.00 -11.84 5.30
CA MET A 277 -1.18 -11.23 4.69
C MET A 277 -2.00 -12.25 3.89
N ALA A 278 -1.34 -13.09 3.08
CA ALA A 278 -2.00 -14.16 2.32
C ALA A 278 -2.74 -15.16 3.24
N ARG A 279 -2.07 -15.65 4.28
CA ARG A 279 -2.68 -16.55 5.28
C ARG A 279 -3.86 -15.90 6.00
N THR A 280 -3.74 -14.62 6.33
CA THR A 280 -4.83 -13.88 6.97
C THR A 280 -6.05 -13.84 6.06
N ILE A 281 -5.89 -13.47 4.79
CA ILE A 281 -7.00 -13.42 3.81
C ILE A 281 -7.68 -14.80 3.64
N ARG A 282 -6.89 -15.89 3.62
CA ARG A 282 -7.42 -17.26 3.53
C ARG A 282 -8.24 -17.67 4.76
N ASN A 283 -7.77 -17.30 5.94
CA ASN A 283 -8.43 -17.63 7.21
C ASN A 283 -9.65 -16.74 7.50
N THR A 284 -9.76 -15.61 6.80
CA THR A 284 -10.86 -14.65 6.94
C THR A 284 -12.10 -15.14 6.18
N SER A 285 -13.05 -15.74 6.89
CA SER A 285 -14.34 -16.19 6.37
C SER A 285 -15.41 -15.09 6.22
N ALA A 286 -15.09 -13.82 6.52
CA ALA A 286 -15.97 -12.65 6.31
C ALA A 286 -15.14 -11.37 6.05
N PRO A 287 -15.57 -10.43 5.19
CA PRO A 287 -14.80 -9.20 4.88
C PRO A 287 -14.48 -8.37 6.13
N VAL A 288 -13.33 -7.68 6.13
CA VAL A 288 -12.86 -6.86 7.26
C VAL A 288 -13.89 -5.75 7.54
N PRO A 289 -14.33 -5.56 8.80
CA PRO A 289 -15.29 -4.52 9.17
C PRO A 289 -14.74 -3.09 8.98
#